data_AF-A0A7W8TSJ2-F1
#
_entry.id   AF-A0A7W8TSJ2-F1
#
_cell.length_a   1.000
_cell.length_b   1.000
_cell.length_c   1.000
_cell.angle_alpha   90.00
_cell.angle_beta   90.00
_cell.angle_gamma   90.00
#
_symmetry.space_group_name_H-M   'P 1'
#
loop_
_entity.id
_entity.type
_entity.pdbx_description
1 polymer ?
#
loop_
_entity_poly.entity_id
_entity_poly.type
_entity_poly.pdbx_seq_one_letter_code
_entity_poly.pdbx_strand_id
1 'polypeptide(L)'
;MDQQALDRDYPVVFIVDESERPSATALGLLRYRYDRDNIALILMGMHRIEKWFSRYAQLYSRVGFAHEYRPLAQEELHFVLERRWHKLGRTLDPEGFTDA
;
A
#
# COMPACT_ATOMS: atom_id res chain seq x y z
N MET A 1 -20.47 -3.49 -20.32
CA MET A 1 -19.25 -3.95 -19.62
C MET A 1 -19.13 -5.41 -19.91
N ASP A 2 -18.04 -5.81 -20.54
CA ASP A 2 -17.88 -7.13 -21.14
C ASP A 2 -17.84 -8.22 -20.05
N GLN A 3 -18.69 -9.23 -20.19
CA GLN A 3 -18.92 -10.29 -19.19
C GLN A 3 -17.83 -11.38 -19.25
N GLN A 4 -16.76 -11.16 -20.03
CA GLN A 4 -15.67 -12.10 -20.32
C GLN A 4 -14.37 -11.85 -19.53
N ALA A 5 -14.45 -11.09 -18.44
CA ALA A 5 -13.42 -11.00 -17.43
C ALA A 5 -13.97 -11.66 -16.16
N LEU A 6 -13.57 -12.84 -15.66
CA LEU A 6 -12.23 -13.39 -15.53
C LEU A 6 -12.35 -14.80 -14.94
N ASP A 7 -12.00 -15.84 -15.69
CA ASP A 7 -11.53 -17.09 -15.09
C ASP A 7 -10.05 -16.87 -14.75
N ARG A 8 -9.79 -16.03 -13.73
CA ARG A 8 -8.43 -15.75 -13.27
C ARG A 8 -8.09 -16.77 -12.19
N ASP A 9 -7.14 -17.65 -12.50
CA ASP A 9 -6.49 -18.55 -11.53
C ASP A 9 -5.77 -17.78 -10.39
N TYR A 10 -5.62 -16.46 -10.51
CA TYR A 10 -4.93 -15.62 -9.55
C TYR A 10 -5.80 -14.48 -9.04
N PRO A 11 -5.75 -14.19 -7.72
CA PRO A 11 -6.52 -13.11 -7.14
C PRO A 11 -6.11 -11.75 -7.73
N VAL A 12 -7.08 -10.87 -7.93
CA VAL A 12 -6.81 -9.48 -8.30
C VAL A 12 -6.37 -8.71 -7.06
N VAL A 13 -5.21 -8.08 -7.11
CA VAL A 13 -4.70 -7.28 -5.98
C VAL A 13 -5.26 -5.87 -6.05
N PHE A 14 -5.98 -5.46 -5.01
CA PHE A 14 -6.38 -4.08 -4.78
C PHE A 14 -5.46 -3.48 -3.72
N ILE A 15 -4.72 -2.43 -4.09
CA ILE A 15 -3.88 -1.66 -3.17
C ILE A 15 -4.59 -0.34 -2.92
N VAL A 16 -4.90 -0.07 -1.66
CA VAL A 16 -5.49 1.19 -1.22
C VAL A 16 -4.45 1.94 -0.41
N ASP A 17 -3.92 3.01 -0.99
CA ASP A 17 -3.04 3.94 -0.30
C ASP A 17 -3.87 4.90 0.56
N GLU A 18 -3.25 5.46 1.60
CA GLU A 18 -3.90 6.33 2.60
C GLU A 18 -5.19 5.73 3.18
N SER A 19 -5.15 4.43 3.49
CA SER A 19 -6.29 3.64 3.97
C SER A 19 -6.82 4.04 5.36
N GLU A 20 -6.25 5.06 6.00
CA GLU A 20 -6.81 5.74 7.17
C GLU A 20 -7.98 6.70 6.85
N ARG A 21 -8.18 7.05 5.56
CA ARG A 21 -9.21 8.00 5.08
C ARG A 21 -10.61 7.43 4.82
N PRO A 22 -10.80 6.19 4.33
CA PRO A 22 -12.12 5.67 3.97
C PRO A 22 -13.12 5.68 5.12
N SER A 23 -14.42 5.86 4.86
CA SER A 23 -15.43 5.75 5.92
C SER A 23 -15.62 4.29 6.39
N ALA A 24 -16.28 4.08 7.53
CA ALA A 24 -16.70 2.75 7.99
C ALA A 24 -17.48 1.97 6.91
N THR A 25 -18.35 2.66 6.18
CA THR A 25 -19.12 2.10 5.06
C THR A 25 -18.22 1.64 3.92
N ALA A 26 -17.22 2.45 3.56
CA ALA A 26 -16.27 2.09 2.51
C ALA A 26 -15.45 0.84 2.89
N LEU A 27 -15.02 0.73 4.15
CA LEU A 27 -14.36 -0.49 4.64
C LEU A 27 -15.27 -1.70 4.65
N GLY A 28 -16.53 -1.52 5.03
CA GLY A 28 -17.53 -2.59 4.97
C GLY A 28 -17.69 -3.12 3.55
N LEU A 29 -17.70 -2.22 2.56
CA LEU A 29 -17.73 -2.59 1.14
C LEU A 29 -16.45 -3.33 0.71
N LEU A 30 -15.26 -2.83 1.08
CA LEU A 30 -13.99 -3.49 0.77
C LEU A 30 -13.94 -4.90 1.37
N ARG A 31 -14.37 -5.05 2.63
CA ARG A 31 -14.49 -6.35 3.30
C ARG A 31 -15.48 -7.27 2.59
N TYR A 32 -16.66 -6.76 2.26
CA TYR A 32 -17.69 -7.53 1.57
C TYR A 32 -17.20 -8.05 0.21
N ARG A 33 -16.43 -7.23 -0.52
CA ARG A 33 -15.79 -7.62 -1.78
C ARG A 33 -14.70 -8.66 -1.56
N TYR A 34 -13.85 -8.47 -0.56
CA TYR A 34 -12.82 -9.45 -0.18
C TYR A 34 -13.41 -10.82 0.16
N ASP A 35 -14.52 -10.87 0.90
CA ASP A 35 -15.18 -12.11 1.30
C ASP A 35 -15.87 -12.85 0.12
N ARG A 36 -16.14 -12.18 -1.01
CA ARG A 36 -16.98 -12.73 -2.12
C ARG A 36 -16.29 -12.84 -3.47
N ASP A 37 -15.30 -12.00 -3.72
CA ASP A 37 -14.61 -11.92 -4.99
C ASP A 37 -13.20 -12.52 -4.84
N ASN A 38 -12.60 -13.04 -5.92
CA ASN A 38 -11.22 -13.55 -5.90
C ASN A 38 -10.22 -12.38 -5.88
N ILE A 39 -10.12 -11.67 -4.75
CA ILE A 39 -9.28 -10.49 -4.61
C ILE A 39 -8.36 -10.59 -3.38
N ALA A 40 -7.17 -10.00 -3.51
CA ALA A 40 -6.29 -9.72 -2.38
C ALA A 40 -6.34 -8.23 -2.09
N LEU A 41 -6.48 -7.85 -0.82
CA LEU A 41 -6.55 -6.45 -0.40
C LEU A 41 -5.27 -6.10 0.37
N ILE A 42 -4.58 -5.05 -0.07
CA ILE A 42 -3.45 -4.44 0.63
C ILE A 42 -3.87 -3.02 1.02
N LEU A 43 -3.89 -2.76 2.32
CA LEU A 43 -4.15 -1.45 2.88
C LEU A 43 -2.83 -0.84 3.31
N MET A 44 -2.46 0.29 2.71
CA MET A 44 -1.28 1.07 3.05
C MET A 44 -1.72 2.38 3.69
N GLY A 45 -0.89 2.94 4.55
CA GLY A 45 -1.18 4.19 5.23
C GLY A 45 0.02 4.62 6.06
N MET A 46 0.19 5.91 6.25
CA MET A 46 1.41 6.44 6.87
C MET A 46 1.35 6.42 8.40
N HIS A 47 0.16 6.58 9.01
CA HIS A 47 0.04 6.68 10.48
C HIS A 47 -1.29 6.14 11.02
N ARG A 48 -1.23 5.51 12.21
CA ARG A 48 -2.37 5.10 13.06
C ARG A 48 -3.26 3.99 12.51
N ILE A 49 -2.79 3.21 11.53
CA ILE A 49 -3.58 2.13 10.95
C ILE A 49 -4.02 1.13 12.04
N GLU A 50 -3.22 0.87 13.08
CA GLU A 50 -3.61 -0.05 14.16
C GLU A 50 -4.75 0.52 15.03
N LYS A 51 -4.69 1.83 15.34
CA LYS A 51 -5.77 2.53 16.08
C LYS A 51 -7.06 2.62 15.26
N TRP A 52 -6.93 2.48 13.95
CA TRP A 52 -8.06 2.47 13.03
C TRP A 52 -8.65 1.06 12.91
N PHE A 53 -7.80 0.03 12.78
CA PHE A 53 -8.21 -1.38 12.77
C PHE A 53 -8.87 -1.83 14.08
N SER A 54 -8.47 -1.29 15.23
CA SER A 54 -9.14 -1.57 16.51
C SER A 54 -10.62 -1.17 16.52
N ARG A 55 -11.03 -0.22 15.67
CA ARG A 55 -12.43 0.21 15.51
C ARG A 55 -13.22 -0.69 14.55
N TYR A 56 -12.55 -1.55 13.78
CA TYR A 56 -13.13 -2.37 12.73
C TYR A 56 -12.72 -3.85 12.88
N ALA A 57 -13.02 -4.44 14.04
CA ALA A 57 -12.64 -5.81 14.41
C ALA A 57 -12.97 -6.86 13.34
N GLN A 58 -14.08 -6.69 12.62
CA GLN A 58 -14.47 -7.61 11.55
C GLN A 58 -13.51 -7.60 10.36
N LEU A 59 -12.95 -6.44 10.00
CA LEU A 59 -11.93 -6.35 8.95
C LEU A 59 -10.58 -6.85 9.49
N TYR A 60 -10.26 -6.52 10.75
CA TYR A 60 -9.00 -6.93 11.38
C TYR A 60 -8.81 -8.46 11.41
N SER A 61 -9.88 -9.22 11.65
CA SER A 61 -9.83 -10.69 11.61
C SER A 61 -9.48 -11.31 10.26
N ARG A 62 -9.46 -10.53 9.16
CA ARG A 62 -9.05 -10.96 7.82
C ARG A 62 -7.62 -10.51 7.48
N VAL A 63 -6.94 -9.81 8.40
CA VAL A 63 -5.56 -9.38 8.21
C VAL A 63 -4.65 -10.60 8.30
N GLY A 64 -4.15 -11.06 7.15
CA GLY A 64 -3.20 -12.18 7.08
C GLY A 64 -1.75 -11.77 7.37
N PHE A 65 -1.41 -10.49 7.21
CA PHE A 65 -0.11 -9.93 7.55
C PHE A 65 -0.25 -8.44 7.87
N ALA A 66 0.63 -7.93 8.73
CA ALA A 66 0.80 -6.52 8.99
C ALA A 66 2.30 -6.22 8.97
N HIS A 67 2.69 -5.18 8.23
CA HIS A 67 4.08 -4.77 8.13
C HIS A 67 4.18 -3.26 8.33
N GLU A 68 4.99 -2.86 9.31
CA GLU A 68 5.36 -1.48 9.51
C GLU A 68 6.65 -1.21 8.74
N TYR A 69 6.58 -0.27 7.79
CA TYR A 69 7.77 0.20 7.10
C TYR A 69 8.55 1.13 8.02
N ARG A 70 9.82 0.83 8.22
CA ARG A 70 10.73 1.72 8.94
C ARG A 70 11.25 2.79 7.98
N PRO A 71 11.50 4.02 8.46
CA PRO A 71 12.24 5.00 7.69
C PRO A 71 13.57 4.39 7.21
N LEU A 72 13.93 4.67 5.96
CA LEU A 72 15.23 4.26 5.42
C LEU A 72 16.35 4.96 6.20
N ALA A 73 17.39 4.22 6.55
CA ALA A 73 18.63 4.81 7.02
C ALA A 73 19.26 5.67 5.90
N GLN A 74 20.18 6.56 6.28
CA GLN A 74 20.83 7.47 5.32
C GLN A 74 21.51 6.70 4.18
N GLU A 75 22.21 5.61 4.52
CA GLU A 75 22.92 4.77 3.55
C GLU A 75 21.94 4.02 2.63
N GLU A 76 20.83 3.53 3.17
CA GLU A 76 19.78 2.85 2.39
C GLU A 76 19.09 3.82 1.44
N LEU A 77 18.80 5.04 1.90
CA LEU A 77 18.22 6.09 1.08
C LEU A 77 19.17 6.46 -0.06
N HIS A 78 20.45 6.67 0.24
CA HIS A 78 21.47 6.98 -0.77
C HIS A 78 21.54 5.88 -1.84
N PHE A 79 21.61 4.62 -1.40
CA PHE A 79 21.64 3.47 -2.30
C PHE A 79 20.40 3.39 -3.22
N VAL A 80 19.21 3.61 -2.65
CA VAL A 80 17.96 3.61 -3.43
C VAL A 80 17.95 4.74 -4.44
N LEU A 81 18.34 5.95 -4.02
CA LEU A 81 18.39 7.12 -4.89
C LEU A 81 19.39 6.90 -6.02
N GLU A 82 20.65 6.58 -5.76
CA GLU A 82 21.66 6.36 -6.82
C GLU A 82 21.17 5.39 -7.90
N ARG A 83 20.58 4.26 -7.48
CA ARG A 83 20.13 3.20 -8.40
C ARG A 83 18.86 3.56 -9.17
N ARG A 84 17.95 4.34 -8.57
CA ARG A 84 16.67 4.74 -9.22
C ARG A 84 16.83 6.00 -10.04
N TRP A 85 17.66 6.94 -9.60
CA TRP A 85 17.94 8.20 -10.29
C TRP A 85 18.58 7.97 -11.65
N HIS A 86 19.49 7.00 -11.74
CA HIS A 86 20.05 6.55 -13.01
C HIS A 86 19.00 6.03 -13.98
N LYS A 87 17.97 5.32 -13.50
CA LYS A 87 16.87 4.85 -14.37
C LYS A 87 16.00 5.99 -14.91
N LEU A 88 16.06 7.16 -14.29
CA LEU A 88 15.37 8.39 -14.74
C LEU A 88 16.27 9.24 -15.65
N GLY A 89 17.47 8.76 -16.02
CA GLY A 89 18.42 9.49 -16.87
C GLY A 89 19.06 10.69 -16.16
N ARG A 90 19.08 10.69 -14.82
CA ARG A 90 19.66 11.76 -14.00
C ARG A 90 20.83 11.22 -13.19
N THR A 91 21.85 12.03 -13.00
CA THR A 91 22.92 11.77 -12.04
C THR A 91 22.51 12.36 -10.69
N LEU A 92 22.65 11.57 -9.63
CA LEU A 92 22.46 12.07 -8.27
C LEU A 92 23.78 12.74 -7.88
N ASP A 93 23.72 13.96 -7.34
CA ASP A 93 24.86 14.61 -6.70
C ASP A 93 24.67 14.47 -5.17
N PRO A 94 25.39 13.56 -4.51
CA PRO A 94 25.30 13.37 -3.05
C PRO A 94 25.61 14.61 -2.23
N GLU A 95 26.40 15.54 -2.79
CA GLU A 95 26.81 16.77 -2.12
C GLU A 95 25.94 17.98 -2.50
N GLY A 96 24.92 17.76 -3.33
CA GLY A 96 23.98 18.77 -3.80
C GLY A 96 22.96 19.19 -2.74
N PHE A 97 23.40 19.78 -1.63
CA PHE A 97 22.54 20.32 -0.55
C PHE A 97 21.88 21.66 -0.91
N THR A 98 21.28 21.79 -2.09
CA THR A 98 20.71 23.07 -2.54
C THR A 98 19.20 23.14 -2.31
N ASP A 99 18.80 23.95 -1.34
CA ASP A 99 17.43 24.45 -1.13
C ASP A 99 17.13 25.60 -2.11
N ALA A 100 17.16 25.34 -3.42
CA ALA A 100 16.76 26.34 -4.42
C ALA A 100 15.24 26.47 -4.53
#